data_AF-A0A8X6LB22-F1
#
_entry.id   AF-A0A8X6LB22-F1
#
_cell.length_a   1.000
_cell.length_b   1.000
_cell.length_c   1.000
_cell.angle_alpha   90.00
_cell.angle_beta   90.00
_cell.angle_gamma   90.00
#
_symmetry.space_group_name_H-M   'P 1'
#
loop_
_entity.id
_entity.type
_entity.pdbx_description
1 polymer ?
#
loop_
_entity_poly.entity_id
_entity_poly.type
_entity_poly.pdbx_seq_one_letter_code
_entity_poly.pdbx_strand_id
1 'polypeptide(L)'
;MHLFTRICSNQEICSDCYCGIQSLSCCFNSTGDKICQCKPGYAQKNRACVEMCASDSDCLNGGICKRFGNGSFCECRTHFIGDKCETSTVCDELRERCKAIGALCTQNNGKPACECPPHKTYILQTGFCE
;
A
#
# COMPACT_ATOMS: atom_id res chain seq x y z
N MET A 1 17.47 14.32 -0.51
CA MET A 1 16.98 15.16 0.60
C MET A 1 15.47 15.24 0.48
N HIS A 2 14.74 14.40 1.22
CA HIS A 2 13.28 14.37 1.15
C HIS A 2 12.75 15.51 2.03
N LEU A 3 12.05 16.48 1.43
CA LEU A 3 11.50 17.63 2.14
C LEU A 3 10.38 17.16 3.09
N PHE A 4 10.75 16.86 4.33
CA PHE A 4 9.85 17.01 5.47
C PHE A 4 9.74 18.52 5.70
N THR A 5 8.79 19.17 5.03
CA THR A 5 8.55 20.58 5.27
C THR A 5 7.72 20.68 6.55
N ARG A 6 8.40 20.98 7.66
CA ARG A 6 7.74 21.29 8.93
C ARG A 6 7.06 22.65 8.76
N ILE A 7 5.73 22.66 8.71
CA ILE A 7 4.96 23.89 8.48
C ILE A 7 4.47 24.40 9.82
N CYS A 8 4.90 25.60 10.16
CA CYS A 8 4.61 26.24 11.43
C CYS A 8 3.53 27.29 11.23
N SER A 9 2.43 27.18 12.00
CA SER A 9 1.45 28.26 12.09
C SER A 9 1.94 29.39 13.00
N ASN A 10 2.88 29.10 13.92
CA ASN A 10 3.66 30.02 14.77
C ASN A 10 4.99 29.34 15.17
N GLN A 11 5.94 30.07 15.78
CA GLN A 11 7.26 29.55 16.19
C GLN A 11 7.23 28.34 17.16
N GLU A 12 6.07 28.00 17.75
CA GLU A 12 5.90 26.87 18.67
C GLU A 12 4.98 25.74 18.14
N ILE A 13 4.06 26.04 17.23
CA ILE A 13 3.09 25.06 16.70
C ILE A 13 3.46 24.74 15.25
N CYS A 14 4.04 23.57 15.05
CA CYS A 14 4.42 23.08 13.74
C CYS A 14 3.87 21.69 13.49
N SER A 15 3.31 21.49 12.31
CA SER A 15 2.80 20.21 11.84
C SER A 15 3.64 19.68 10.69
N ASP A 16 3.86 18.37 10.67
CA ASP A 16 4.57 17.74 9.58
C ASP A 16 3.69 17.68 8.33
N CYS A 17 4.17 18.28 7.25
CA CYS A 17 3.48 18.29 5.97
C CYS A 17 4.18 17.33 5.01
N TYR A 18 3.76 16.07 5.05
CA TYR A 18 4.24 15.03 4.13
C TYR A 18 3.09 14.46 3.31
N CYS A 19 3.22 14.55 1.99
CA CYS A 19 2.22 14.07 1.02
C CYS A 19 2.72 12.88 0.19
N GLY A 20 3.86 12.28 0.56
CA GLY A 20 4.53 11.24 -0.23
C GLY A 20 5.59 11.80 -1.17
N ILE A 21 6.41 10.92 -1.75
CA ILE A 21 7.51 11.30 -2.66
C ILE A 21 7.04 11.91 -4.00
N GLN A 22 5.74 11.78 -4.27
CA GLN A 22 5.10 12.25 -5.51
C GLN A 22 4.44 13.61 -5.35
N SER A 23 4.66 14.30 -4.23
CA SER A 23 4.29 15.71 -4.07
C SER A 23 5.35 16.65 -4.63
N LEU A 24 4.89 17.76 -5.20
CA LEU A 24 5.67 18.96 -5.51
C LEU A 24 5.73 19.91 -4.31
N SER A 25 4.62 20.06 -3.60
CA SER A 25 4.52 20.89 -2.39
C SER A 25 3.41 20.37 -1.46
N CYS A 26 3.45 20.82 -0.21
CA CYS A 26 2.48 20.49 0.82
C CYS A 26 2.19 21.77 1.62
N CYS A 27 0.92 22.05 1.92
CA CYS A 27 0.51 23.16 2.77
C CYS A 27 -0.73 22.81 3.59
N PHE A 28 -1.09 23.65 4.56
CA PHE A 28 -2.35 23.56 5.28
C PHE A 28 -3.21 24.79 4.91
N ASN A 29 -4.50 24.58 4.69
CA ASN A 29 -5.44 25.70 4.47
C ASN A 29 -5.80 26.37 5.81
N SER A 30 -6.66 27.40 5.78
CA SER A 30 -7.10 28.12 6.98
C SER A 30 -7.91 27.28 7.97
N THR A 31 -8.47 26.14 7.55
CA THR A 31 -9.18 25.18 8.42
C THR A 31 -8.25 24.11 8.98
N GLY A 32 -6.96 24.11 8.62
CA GLY A 32 -5.97 23.12 9.06
C GLY A 32 -5.99 21.82 8.24
N ASP A 33 -6.68 21.78 7.09
CA ASP A 33 -6.63 20.64 6.20
C ASP A 33 -5.35 20.62 5.38
N LYS A 34 -4.71 19.45 5.33
CA LYS A 34 -3.51 19.22 4.54
C LYS A 34 -3.86 19.19 3.04
N ILE A 35 -3.25 20.08 2.28
CA ILE A 35 -3.36 20.21 0.83
C ILE A 35 -2.02 19.80 0.19
N CYS A 36 -2.10 18.93 -0.80
CA CYS A 36 -0.97 18.36 -1.50
C CYS A 36 -0.99 18.82 -2.96
N GLN A 37 0.10 19.45 -3.41
CA GLN A 37 0.31 19.63 -4.84
C GLN A 37 1.07 18.41 -5.37
N CYS A 38 0.45 17.66 -6.28
CA CYS A 38 1.01 16.40 -6.78
C CYS A 38 1.69 16.57 -8.13
N LYS A 39 2.66 15.69 -8.42
CA LYS A 39 3.27 15.58 -9.74
C LYS A 39 2.26 15.12 -10.79
N PRO A 40 2.49 15.36 -12.09
CA PRO A 40 1.65 14.82 -13.16
C PRO A 40 1.45 13.30 -13.02
N GLY A 41 0.23 12.82 -13.23
CA GLY A 41 -0.16 11.42 -13.01
C GLY A 41 -0.60 11.09 -11.58
N TYR A 42 -0.48 12.02 -10.64
CA TYR A 42 -0.87 11.85 -9.24
C TYR A 42 -1.91 12.90 -8.82
N ALA A 43 -2.79 12.53 -7.90
CA ALA A 43 -3.75 13.45 -7.31
C ALA A 43 -3.92 13.20 -5.80
N GLN A 44 -4.45 14.21 -5.11
CA GLN A 44 -4.67 14.12 -3.67
C GLN A 44 -5.82 13.15 -3.36
N LYS A 45 -5.51 12.07 -2.63
CA LYS A 45 -6.47 11.15 -2.03
C LYS A 45 -6.03 10.87 -0.60
N ASN A 46 -6.96 10.92 0.36
CA ASN A 46 -6.67 10.68 1.79
C ASN A 46 -5.45 11.45 2.32
N ARG A 47 -5.30 12.72 1.91
CA ARG A 47 -4.21 13.60 2.31
C ARG A 47 -2.80 13.11 1.87
N ALA A 48 -2.70 12.36 0.78
CA ALA A 48 -1.45 11.99 0.12
C ALA A 48 -1.58 12.08 -1.40
N CYS A 49 -0.46 12.18 -2.11
CA CYS A 49 -0.42 12.08 -3.56
C CYS A 49 -0.42 10.60 -3.96
N VAL A 50 -1.51 10.17 -4.60
CA VAL A 50 -1.75 8.79 -5.03
C VAL A 50 -1.81 8.77 -6.55
N GLU A 51 -1.23 7.74 -7.16
CA GLU A 51 -1.22 7.58 -8.62
C GLU A 51 -2.65 7.42 -9.15
N MET A 52 -2.98 8.16 -10.20
CA MET A 52 -4.29 8.13 -10.83
C MET A 52 -4.41 6.97 -11.82
N CYS A 53 -5.61 6.45 -12.00
CA CYS A 53 -5.95 5.52 -13.09
C CYS A 53 -6.86 6.18 -14.12
N ALA A 54 -6.72 5.78 -15.39
CA ALA A 54 -7.60 6.15 -16.48
C ALA A 54 -8.70 5.11 -16.72
N SER A 55 -8.38 3.82 -16.51
CA SER A 55 -9.30 2.70 -16.67
C SER A 55 -8.95 1.54 -15.75
N ASP A 56 -9.86 0.55 -15.63
CA ASP A 56 -9.68 -0.65 -14.81
C ASP A 56 -8.42 -1.44 -15.19
N SER A 57 -7.98 -1.36 -16.45
CA SER A 57 -6.73 -1.98 -16.92
C SER A 57 -5.48 -1.46 -16.21
N ASP A 58 -5.51 -0.25 -15.66
CA ASP A 58 -4.38 0.30 -14.92
C ASP A 58 -4.29 -0.28 -13.50
N CYS A 59 -5.38 -0.90 -13.02
CA CYS A 59 -5.47 -1.48 -11.69
C CYS A 59 -5.16 -2.98 -11.76
N LEU A 60 -4.07 -3.39 -11.14
CA LEU A 60 -3.63 -4.78 -11.12
C LEU A 60 -4.53 -5.63 -10.22
N ASN A 61 -4.38 -6.95 -10.35
CA ASN A 61 -5.05 -7.95 -9.51
C ASN A 61 -6.58 -7.80 -9.45
N GLY A 62 -7.18 -7.32 -10.54
CA GLY A 62 -8.62 -7.15 -10.70
C GLY A 62 -9.20 -5.97 -9.92
N GLY A 63 -8.38 -4.97 -9.59
CA GLY A 63 -8.86 -3.69 -9.07
C GLY A 63 -9.73 -2.93 -10.08
N ILE A 64 -10.50 -1.96 -9.59
CA ILE A 64 -11.42 -1.15 -10.40
C ILE A 64 -11.03 0.31 -10.27
N CYS A 65 -10.96 1.02 -11.41
CA CYS A 65 -10.66 2.43 -11.43
C CYS A 65 -11.92 3.24 -11.11
N LYS A 66 -11.95 3.90 -9.95
CA LYS A 66 -13.11 4.69 -9.52
C LYS A 66 -12.78 6.15 -9.33
N ARG A 67 -13.72 7.00 -9.74
CA ARG A 67 -13.62 8.45 -9.56
C ARG A 67 -13.77 8.81 -8.08
N PHE A 68 -12.85 9.62 -7.57
CA PHE A 68 -12.86 10.19 -6.23
C PHE A 68 -12.47 11.66 -6.30
N GLY A 69 -13.44 12.55 -6.11
CA GLY A 69 -13.24 13.99 -6.26
C GLY A 69 -12.71 14.36 -7.66
N ASN A 70 -11.52 14.96 -7.69
CA ASN A 70 -10.87 15.46 -8.92
C ASN A 70 -9.98 14.43 -9.63
N GLY A 71 -9.86 13.21 -9.09
CA GLY A 71 -9.08 12.13 -9.70
C GLY A 71 -9.86 10.84 -9.79
N SER A 72 -9.27 9.85 -10.45
CA SER A 72 -9.73 8.45 -10.42
C SER A 72 -8.58 7.60 -9.90
N PHE A 73 -8.90 6.63 -9.04
CA PHE A 73 -7.90 5.83 -8.34
C PHE A 73 -8.36 4.37 -8.28
N CYS A 74 -7.40 3.46 -8.17
CA CYS A 74 -7.73 2.05 -8.03
C CYS A 74 -8.40 1.78 -6.67
N GLU A 75 -9.50 1.05 -6.73
CA GLU A 75 -10.10 0.36 -5.61
C GLU A 75 -9.66 -1.10 -5.68
N CYS A 76 -8.81 -1.49 -4.72
CA CYS A 76 -8.22 -2.82 -4.70
C CYS A 76 -9.19 -3.86 -4.15
N ARG A 77 -9.09 -5.08 -4.69
CA ARG A 77 -9.74 -6.25 -4.10
C ARG A 77 -9.12 -6.58 -2.75
N THR A 78 -9.84 -7.38 -1.97
CA THR A 78 -9.36 -7.87 -0.68
C THR A 78 -7.97 -8.50 -0.82
N HIS A 79 -7.07 -8.15 0.10
CA HIS A 79 -5.68 -8.58 0.16
C HIS A 79 -4.74 -8.03 -0.92
N PHE A 80 -5.13 -6.93 -1.60
CA PHE A 80 -4.22 -6.17 -2.45
C PHE A 80 -4.18 -4.70 -2.01
N ILE A 81 -2.99 -4.12 -2.05
CA ILE A 81 -2.71 -2.73 -1.68
C ILE A 81 -1.74 -2.10 -2.70
N GLY A 82 -1.49 -0.80 -2.53
CA GLY A 82 -0.72 0.01 -3.46
C GLY A 82 -1.64 0.88 -4.33
N ASP A 83 -1.07 1.89 -4.98
CA ASP A 83 -1.83 2.86 -5.77
C ASP A 83 -2.49 2.20 -6.98
N LYS A 84 -1.88 1.10 -7.48
CA LYS A 84 -2.33 0.29 -8.61
C LYS A 84 -2.66 -1.15 -8.21
N CYS A 85 -2.83 -1.42 -6.91
CA CYS A 85 -3.13 -2.76 -6.38
C CYS A 85 -2.06 -3.81 -6.69
N GLU A 86 -0.81 -3.38 -6.80
CA GLU A 86 0.35 -4.18 -7.20
C GLU A 86 0.89 -5.08 -6.09
N THR A 87 0.60 -4.76 -4.82
CA THR A 87 1.15 -5.48 -3.67
C THR A 87 0.11 -6.42 -3.08
N SER A 88 0.44 -7.71 -3.01
CA SER A 88 -0.38 -8.74 -2.36
C SER A 88 -0.08 -8.81 -0.86
N THR A 89 -1.10 -8.71 -0.02
CA THR A 89 -1.03 -8.87 1.45
C THR A 89 -1.57 -10.21 1.92
N VAL A 90 -1.88 -11.11 0.98
CA VAL A 90 -2.46 -12.45 1.25
C VAL A 90 -1.63 -13.25 2.26
N CYS A 91 -0.31 -13.03 2.27
CA CYS A 91 0.60 -13.74 3.17
C CYS A 91 0.94 -13.00 4.46
N ASP A 92 0.46 -11.77 4.70
CA ASP A 92 0.93 -10.96 5.83
C ASP A 92 0.61 -11.62 7.19
N GLU A 93 -0.59 -12.18 7.34
CA GLU A 93 -1.01 -12.86 8.58
C GLU A 93 -0.60 -14.34 8.66
N LEU A 94 -0.30 -14.97 7.51
CA LEU A 94 0.06 -16.39 7.46
C LEU A 94 1.58 -16.58 7.53
N ARG A 95 2.38 -15.58 7.18
CA ARG A 95 3.85 -15.68 7.10
C ARG A 95 4.48 -16.20 8.38
N GLU A 96 4.14 -15.62 9.53
CA GLU A 96 4.73 -16.06 10.82
C GLU A 96 4.24 -17.45 11.23
N ARG A 97 2.99 -17.83 10.87
CA ARG A 97 2.46 -19.17 11.11
C ARG A 97 3.14 -20.22 10.24
N CYS A 98 3.33 -19.96 8.94
CA CYS A 98 4.09 -20.87 8.07
C CYS A 98 5.53 -21.01 8.54
N LYS A 99 6.17 -19.89 8.92
CA LYS A 99 7.54 -19.88 9.40
C LYS A 99 7.70 -20.71 10.68
N ALA A 100 6.72 -20.70 11.57
CA ALA A 100 6.73 -21.51 12.78
C ALA A 100 6.82 -23.01 12.51
N ILE A 101 6.30 -23.50 11.37
CA ILE A 101 6.41 -24.90 10.95
C ILE A 101 7.54 -25.13 9.93
N GLY A 102 8.41 -24.15 9.68
CA GLY A 102 9.48 -24.24 8.67
C GLY A 102 8.99 -24.13 7.22
N ALA A 103 7.75 -23.71 6.99
CA ALA A 103 7.14 -23.50 5.69
C ALA A 103 7.25 -22.03 5.24
N LEU A 104 7.06 -21.80 3.93
CA LEU A 104 6.89 -20.48 3.33
C LEU A 104 5.40 -20.26 3.00
N CYS A 105 4.91 -19.03 3.18
CA CYS A 105 3.59 -18.68 2.65
C CYS A 105 3.66 -18.43 1.14
N THR A 106 2.82 -19.11 0.37
CA THR A 106 2.68 -18.95 -1.07
C THR A 106 1.24 -18.60 -1.44
N GLN A 107 1.05 -17.94 -2.58
CA GLN A 107 -0.27 -17.55 -3.09
C GLN A 107 -0.67 -18.48 -4.24
N ASN A 108 -1.65 -19.35 -4.01
CA ASN A 108 -2.21 -20.23 -5.03
C ASN A 108 -3.63 -19.79 -5.36
N ASN A 109 -3.86 -19.30 -6.59
CA ASN A 109 -5.16 -18.79 -7.05
C ASN A 109 -5.80 -17.77 -6.09
N GLY A 110 -4.99 -16.87 -5.51
CA GLY A 110 -5.46 -15.85 -4.58
C GLY A 110 -5.69 -16.33 -3.14
N LYS A 111 -5.43 -17.60 -2.81
CA LYS A 111 -5.49 -18.14 -1.44
C LYS A 111 -4.09 -18.34 -0.86
N PRO A 112 -3.85 -17.95 0.40
CA PRO A 112 -2.59 -18.21 1.06
C PRO A 112 -2.49 -19.68 1.46
N ALA A 113 -1.35 -20.32 1.20
CA ALA A 113 -1.02 -21.67 1.64
C ALA A 113 0.37 -21.69 2.28
N CYS A 114 0.60 -22.58 3.24
CA CYS A 114 1.94 -22.87 3.74
C CYS A 114 2.52 -24.04 2.96
N GLU A 115 3.61 -23.81 2.24
CA GLU A 115 4.30 -24.82 1.45
C GLU A 115 5.73 -24.98 1.95
N CYS A 116 6.20 -26.23 2.01
CA CYS A 116 7.58 -26.48 2.44
C CYS A 116 8.56 -25.91 1.42
N PRO A 117 9.71 -25.35 1.87
CA PRO A 117 10.77 -24.92 0.98
C PRO A 117 11.26 -26.05 0.07
N PRO A 118 11.92 -25.71 -1.05
CA PRO A 118 12.57 -26.72 -1.89
C PRO A 118 13.46 -27.65 -1.05
N HIS A 119 13.36 -28.96 -1.32
CA HIS A 119 14.10 -30.03 -0.62
C HIS A 119 13.62 -30.38 0.79
N LYS A 120 12.55 -29.77 1.29
CA LYS A 120 11.90 -30.17 2.53
C LYS A 120 10.54 -30.82 2.28
N THR A 121 10.13 -31.70 3.17
CA THR A 121 8.80 -32.32 3.12
C THR A 121 8.05 -32.10 4.43
N TYR A 122 6.72 -32.06 4.36
CA TYR A 122 5.90 -31.95 5.55
C TYR A 122 5.85 -33.30 6.26
N ILE A 123 6.39 -33.38 7.46
CA ILE A 123 6.43 -34.60 8.26
C ILE A 123 5.24 -34.61 9.21
N LEU A 124 4.26 -35.50 8.97
CA LEU A 124 3.02 -35.58 9.76
C LEU A 124 3.25 -35.86 11.26
N GLN A 125 4.37 -36.50 11.61
CA GLN A 125 4.69 -36.87 12.98
C GLN A 125 5.16 -35.67 13.82
N THR A 126 5.98 -34.80 13.23
CA THR A 126 6.53 -33.62 13.91
C THR A 126 5.64 -32.39 13.67
N GLY A 127 4.95 -32.36 12.53
CA GLY A 127 4.16 -31.21 12.09
C GLY A 127 5.00 -30.10 11.45
N PHE A 128 6.26 -30.38 11.10
CA PHE A 128 7.21 -29.42 10.54
C PHE A 128 7.65 -29.80 9.12
N CYS A 129 8.16 -28.79 8.40
CA CYS A 129 8.93 -28.97 7.18
C CYS A 129 10.39 -29.27 7.52
N GLU A 130 10.81 -30.50 7.23
CA GLU A 130 12.16 -31.01 7.44
C GLU A 130 12.80 -31.48 6.14
#